data_AF-A0A815KCS0-F1
#
_entry.id   AF-A0A815KCS0-F1
#
_cell.length_a   1.000
_cell.length_b   1.000
_cell.length_c   1.000
_cell.angle_alpha   90.00
_cell.angle_beta   90.00
_cell.angle_gamma   90.00
#
_symmetry.space_group_name_H-M   'P 1'
#
loop_
_entity.id
_entity.type
_entity.pdbx_description
1 polymer ?
#
loop_
_entity_poly.entity_id
_entity_poly.type
_entity_poly.pdbx_seq_one_letter_code
_entity_poly.pdbx_strand_id
1 'polypeptide(L)'
;VRDRFTRTSVAFNIPTIKTLTIVASNDINENILISLEKQQHAIDTFGIGTHLVTCQKQPALGCVYKLVELNGSPRIKLSQDISKVTIPGRKNLFRLYGHDGKALCDLMTKMDEEEPKARTRILCRHPFLEKKRAYVTPSSVHAMYNLYWADGEIRHPLPTWEEARKFAQEQIQSLRKDHIRNLNPTPYKVSVTDELYSFMHQLWIESVPIGELS
;
A
#
# COMPACT_ATOMS: atom_id res chain seq x y z
N VAL A 1 -2.06 -1.91 38.06
CA VAL A 1 -3.50 -1.63 38.27
C VAL A 1 -4.28 -2.93 38.48
N ARG A 2 -4.20 -3.90 37.55
CA ARG A 2 -4.88 -5.20 37.66
C ARG A 2 -4.64 -5.93 38.98
N ASP A 3 -3.41 -5.96 39.49
CA ASP A 3 -3.12 -6.59 40.79
C ASP A 3 -3.90 -5.97 41.94
N ARG A 4 -4.12 -4.65 41.91
CA ARG A 4 -4.95 -3.97 42.91
C ARG A 4 -6.40 -4.41 42.78
N PHE A 5 -6.95 -4.49 41.56
CA PHE A 5 -8.29 -5.01 41.33
C PHE A 5 -8.44 -6.46 41.82
N THR A 6 -7.45 -7.32 41.57
CA THR A 6 -7.44 -8.70 42.07
C THR A 6 -7.46 -8.74 43.60
N ARG A 7 -6.60 -7.95 44.26
CA ARG A 7 -6.56 -7.87 45.73
C ARG A 7 -7.87 -7.34 46.31
N THR A 8 -8.44 -6.29 45.73
CA THR A 8 -9.74 -5.73 46.15
C THR A 8 -10.87 -6.74 45.95
N SER A 9 -10.86 -7.46 44.82
CA SER A 9 -11.83 -8.52 44.54
C SER A 9 -11.82 -9.61 45.62
N VAL A 10 -10.64 -10.05 46.05
CA VAL A 10 -10.47 -11.03 47.13
C VAL A 10 -10.87 -10.44 48.49
N ALA A 11 -10.39 -9.24 48.82
CA ALA A 11 -10.60 -8.62 50.13
C ALA A 11 -12.09 -8.34 50.44
N PHE A 12 -12.86 -7.94 49.43
CA PHE A 12 -14.29 -7.64 49.58
C PHE A 12 -15.21 -8.76 49.11
N ASN A 13 -14.66 -9.89 48.64
CA ASN A 13 -15.40 -11.00 48.06
C ASN A 13 -16.34 -10.57 46.90
N ILE A 14 -15.84 -9.71 45.99
CA ILE A 14 -16.58 -9.22 44.82
C ILE A 14 -15.82 -9.65 43.55
N PRO A 15 -16.21 -10.78 42.90
CA PRO A 15 -15.49 -11.35 41.76
C PRO A 15 -15.47 -10.50 40.49
N THR A 16 -16.35 -9.51 40.35
CA THR A 16 -16.42 -8.65 39.15
C THR A 16 -15.31 -7.59 39.12
N ILE A 17 -14.74 -7.21 40.27
CA ILE A 17 -13.71 -6.17 40.34
C ILE A 17 -12.46 -6.59 39.58
N LYS A 18 -12.03 -7.86 39.66
CA LYS A 18 -10.84 -8.36 38.94
C LYS A 18 -11.00 -8.30 37.41
N THR A 19 -12.23 -8.34 36.89
CA THR A 19 -12.55 -8.34 35.45
C THR A 19 -12.94 -6.97 34.89
N LEU A 20 -12.83 -5.90 35.69
CA LEU A 20 -13.13 -4.55 35.20
C LEU A 20 -12.22 -4.16 34.03
N THR A 21 -12.80 -3.55 32.99
CA THR A 21 -12.06 -3.06 31.83
C THR A 21 -11.16 -1.89 32.23
N ILE A 22 -9.88 -1.94 31.84
CA ILE A 22 -8.91 -0.86 32.00
C ILE A 22 -8.77 -0.16 30.66
N VAL A 23 -9.26 1.07 30.60
CA VAL A 23 -9.15 1.93 29.40
C VAL A 23 -8.03 2.94 29.63
N ALA A 24 -7.14 3.08 28.65
CA ALA A 24 -6.11 4.11 28.65
C ALA A 24 -6.32 5.09 27.50
N SER A 25 -6.28 6.36 27.80
CA SER A 25 -6.30 7.46 26.84
C SER A 25 -5.43 8.58 27.39
N ASN A 26 -4.52 9.12 26.58
CA ASN A 26 -3.76 10.37 26.77
C ASN A 26 -2.51 10.30 25.89
N ASP A 27 -2.43 11.14 24.85
CA ASP A 27 -1.27 11.24 23.94
C ASP A 27 -0.69 9.90 23.46
N ILE A 28 -1.57 8.93 23.20
CA ILE A 28 -1.16 7.59 22.79
C ILE A 28 -0.79 7.62 21.31
N ASN A 29 0.42 7.16 20.99
CA ASN A 29 0.89 6.97 19.63
C ASN A 29 1.50 5.57 19.47
N GLU A 30 1.88 5.24 18.24
CA GLU A 30 2.46 3.94 17.89
C GLU A 30 3.68 3.55 18.75
N ASN A 31 4.57 4.49 19.06
CA ASN A 31 5.76 4.20 19.87
C ASN A 31 5.39 3.85 21.31
N ILE A 32 4.40 4.56 21.87
CA ILE A 32 3.86 4.30 23.21
C ILE A 32 3.17 2.94 23.23
N LEU A 33 2.36 2.60 22.23
CA LEU A 33 1.71 1.29 22.12
C LEU A 33 2.76 0.16 22.11
N ILE A 34 3.80 0.27 21.29
CA ILE A 34 4.89 -0.71 21.24
C ILE A 34 5.63 -0.81 22.58
N SER A 35 5.87 0.31 23.25
CA SER A 35 6.53 0.34 24.56
C SER A 35 5.68 -0.35 25.63
N LEU A 36 4.38 -0.06 25.65
CA LEU A 36 3.45 -0.65 26.59
C LEU A 36 3.37 -2.16 26.37
N GLU A 37 3.28 -2.63 25.12
CA GLU A 37 3.21 -4.05 24.79
C GLU A 37 4.42 -4.82 25.35
N LYS A 38 5.62 -4.25 25.25
CA LYS A 38 6.85 -4.82 25.83
C LYS A 38 6.84 -4.87 27.36
N GLN A 39 6.08 -4.00 28.01
CA GLN A 39 5.97 -3.92 29.47
C GLN A 39 4.89 -4.85 30.04
N GLN A 40 4.20 -5.64 29.21
CA GLN A 40 3.10 -6.53 29.62
C GLN A 40 2.04 -5.78 30.44
N HIS A 41 1.53 -4.67 29.88
CA HIS A 41 0.48 -3.87 30.53
C HIS A 41 -0.82 -4.65 30.74
N ALA A 42 -1.68 -4.16 31.63
CA ALA A 42 -3.02 -4.72 31.86
C ALA A 42 -4.18 -3.92 31.25
N ILE A 43 -3.86 -2.97 30.36
CA ILE A 43 -4.83 -2.14 29.62
C ILE A 43 -5.59 -3.02 28.61
N ASP A 44 -6.91 -2.91 28.60
CA ASP A 44 -7.81 -3.67 27.72
C ASP A 44 -8.23 -2.86 26.48
N THR A 45 -8.20 -1.53 26.57
CA THR A 45 -8.66 -0.65 25.48
C THR A 45 -7.85 0.65 25.43
N PHE A 46 -7.51 1.08 24.22
CA PHE A 46 -6.78 2.31 23.96
C PHE A 46 -7.67 3.35 23.28
N GLY A 47 -7.83 4.51 23.91
CA GLY A 47 -8.41 5.70 23.31
C GLY A 47 -7.32 6.54 22.66
N ILE A 48 -7.27 6.55 21.33
CA ILE A 48 -6.27 7.29 20.54
C ILE A 48 -6.97 8.49 19.88
N GLY A 49 -6.62 9.69 20.33
CA GLY A 49 -7.17 10.95 19.81
C GLY A 49 -6.27 11.58 18.74
N THR A 50 -5.69 12.73 19.07
CA THR A 50 -4.93 13.63 18.19
C THR A 50 -3.99 12.90 17.22
N HIS A 51 -3.14 12.01 17.72
CA HIS A 51 -2.16 11.29 16.89
C HIS A 51 -2.78 10.51 15.71
N LEU A 52 -3.95 9.90 15.90
CA LEU A 52 -4.64 9.14 14.86
C LEU A 52 -5.39 10.06 13.91
N VAL A 53 -6.19 10.98 14.44
CA VAL A 53 -7.10 11.82 13.62
C VAL A 53 -6.36 12.86 12.80
N THR A 54 -5.21 13.36 13.26
CA THR A 54 -4.42 14.34 12.51
C THR A 54 -3.30 13.70 11.71
N CYS A 55 -3.13 12.37 11.75
CA CYS A 55 -2.00 11.66 11.18
C CYS A 55 -0.65 12.33 11.53
N GLN A 56 -0.42 12.72 12.79
CA GLN A 56 0.58 13.74 13.17
C GLN A 56 2.00 13.54 12.59
N LYS A 57 2.47 12.30 12.41
CA LYS A 57 3.78 12.00 11.80
C LYS A 57 3.85 12.45 10.33
N GLN A 58 2.74 12.34 9.59
CA GLN A 58 2.62 12.70 8.19
C GLN A 58 1.15 13.08 7.90
N PRO A 59 0.76 14.36 8.08
CA PRO A 59 -0.64 14.80 7.98
C PRO A 59 -1.18 14.82 6.54
N ALA A 60 -0.33 14.58 5.53
CA ALA A 60 -0.70 14.56 4.13
C ALA A 60 -0.06 13.38 3.39
N LEU A 61 -0.83 12.70 2.54
CA LEU A 61 -0.35 11.55 1.78
C LEU A 61 0.48 11.94 0.54
N GLY A 62 0.28 13.14 -0.01
CA GLY A 62 1.01 13.60 -1.20
C GLY A 62 0.47 13.05 -2.53
N CYS A 63 -0.79 12.64 -2.60
CA CYS A 63 -1.43 12.21 -3.84
C CYS A 63 -1.43 13.33 -4.91
N VAL A 64 -1.24 12.95 -6.16
CA VAL A 64 -1.24 13.86 -7.30
C VAL A 64 -2.14 13.33 -8.41
N TYR A 65 -2.79 14.25 -9.12
CA TYR A 65 -3.45 13.96 -10.40
C TYR A 65 -2.54 14.39 -11.55
N LYS A 66 -2.37 13.53 -12.55
CA LYS A 66 -1.53 13.78 -13.73
C LYS A 66 -2.20 13.22 -14.99
N LEU A 67 -2.21 14.03 -16.04
CA LEU A 67 -2.59 13.59 -17.38
C LEU A 67 -1.52 12.63 -17.92
N VAL A 68 -1.93 11.43 -18.29
CA VAL A 68 -1.03 10.40 -18.84
C VAL A 68 -1.29 10.11 -20.32
N GLU A 69 -2.45 10.51 -20.84
CA GLU A 69 -2.88 10.30 -22.22
C GLU A 69 -3.92 11.35 -22.59
N LEU A 70 -3.85 11.89 -23.81
CA LEU A 70 -4.80 12.85 -24.36
C LEU A 70 -5.14 12.45 -25.80
N ASN A 71 -6.42 12.21 -26.08
CA ASN A 71 -6.91 11.79 -27.40
C ASN A 71 -6.14 10.59 -27.97
N GLY A 72 -5.85 9.59 -27.13
CA GLY A 72 -5.07 8.41 -27.49
C GLY A 72 -3.56 8.64 -27.61
N SER A 73 -3.08 9.89 -27.50
CA SER A 73 -1.65 10.21 -27.49
C SER A 73 -1.10 10.23 -26.06
N PRO A 74 -0.14 9.36 -25.71
CA PRO A 74 0.48 9.34 -24.39
C PRO A 74 1.20 10.65 -24.04
N ARG A 75 1.23 11.00 -22.75
CA ARG A 75 1.88 12.20 -22.23
C ARG A 75 2.87 11.83 -21.13
N ILE A 76 4.08 12.37 -21.20
CA ILE A 76 5.10 12.28 -20.17
C ILE A 76 5.47 13.68 -19.69
N LYS A 77 5.52 13.86 -18.37
CA LYS A 77 6.12 15.05 -17.76
C LYS A 77 7.57 14.76 -17.45
N LEU A 78 8.47 15.49 -18.10
CA LEU A 78 9.88 15.47 -17.76
C LEU A 78 10.16 16.34 -16.53
N SER A 79 11.13 15.92 -15.75
CA SER A 79 11.60 16.61 -14.54
C SER A 79 13.06 16.28 -14.34
N GLN A 80 13.85 17.23 -13.85
CA GLN A 80 15.24 16.99 -13.43
C GLN A 80 15.29 15.97 -12.27
N ASP A 81 14.25 15.95 -11.45
CA ASP A 81 14.04 14.93 -10.44
C ASP A 81 13.31 13.73 -11.05
N ILE A 82 14.02 12.60 -11.15
CA ILE A 82 13.52 11.32 -11.68
C ILE A 82 12.26 10.86 -10.94
N SER A 83 12.14 11.13 -9.63
CA SER A 83 10.97 10.74 -8.85
C SER A 83 9.68 11.46 -9.26
N LYS A 84 9.81 12.57 -10.01
CA LYS A 84 8.69 13.37 -10.51
C LYS A 84 8.40 13.14 -11.99
N VAL A 85 9.13 12.24 -12.64
CA VAL A 85 8.83 11.79 -14.01
C VAL A 85 7.58 10.90 -13.95
N THR A 86 6.59 11.20 -14.78
CA THR A 86 5.33 10.44 -14.81
C THR A 86 5.46 9.20 -15.68
N ILE A 87 4.78 8.11 -15.33
CA ILE A 87 4.62 6.96 -16.22
C ILE A 87 3.50 7.30 -17.24
N PRO A 88 3.79 7.35 -18.56
CA PRO A 88 2.85 7.74 -19.61
C PRO A 88 1.79 6.67 -19.90
N GLY A 89 0.79 7.03 -20.71
CA GLY A 89 -0.24 6.15 -21.27
C GLY A 89 -1.29 5.67 -20.26
N ARG A 90 -2.41 5.15 -20.75
CA ARG A 90 -3.33 4.34 -19.93
C ARG A 90 -2.66 3.02 -19.52
N LYS A 91 -2.95 2.58 -18.30
CA LYS A 91 -2.27 1.44 -17.67
C LYS A 91 -3.25 0.56 -16.92
N ASN A 92 -2.90 -0.72 -16.81
CA ASN A 92 -3.48 -1.63 -15.83
C ASN A 92 -2.50 -1.85 -14.67
N LEU A 93 -3.02 -2.34 -13.55
CA LEU A 93 -2.23 -2.68 -12.37
C LEU A 93 -2.64 -4.07 -11.88
N PHE A 94 -1.65 -4.94 -11.69
CA PHE A 94 -1.84 -6.31 -11.21
C PHE A 94 -0.99 -6.56 -9.98
N ARG A 95 -1.55 -7.24 -8.99
CA ARG A 95 -0.77 -7.78 -7.86
C ARG A 95 -0.37 -9.21 -8.14
N LEU A 96 0.92 -9.48 -8.05
CA LEU A 96 1.51 -10.81 -8.24
C LEU A 96 1.68 -11.50 -6.89
N TYR A 97 1.13 -12.70 -6.73
CA TYR A 97 1.24 -13.48 -5.50
C TYR A 97 2.19 -14.66 -5.63
N GLY A 98 2.87 -15.00 -4.54
CA GLY A 98 3.71 -16.18 -4.40
C GLY A 98 2.93 -17.42 -4.02
N HIS A 99 3.57 -18.59 -4.06
CA HIS A 99 2.93 -19.86 -3.66
C HIS A 99 2.45 -19.85 -2.19
N ASP A 100 3.07 -19.04 -1.35
CA ASP A 100 2.70 -18.83 0.06
C ASP A 100 1.47 -17.90 0.24
N GLY A 101 0.82 -17.51 -0.86
CA GLY A 101 -0.30 -16.57 -0.86
C GLY A 101 0.11 -15.13 -0.52
N LYS A 102 1.42 -14.84 -0.46
CA LYS A 102 1.92 -13.50 -0.14
C LYS A 102 2.13 -12.65 -1.38
N ALA A 103 1.80 -11.37 -1.29
CA ALA A 103 2.03 -10.44 -2.38
C ALA A 103 3.54 -10.23 -2.59
N LEU A 104 4.00 -10.39 -3.83
CA LEU A 104 5.42 -10.28 -4.21
C LEU A 104 5.76 -8.88 -4.72
N CYS A 105 4.92 -8.35 -5.60
CA CYS A 105 5.00 -7.01 -6.17
C CYS A 105 3.69 -6.64 -6.86
N ASP A 106 3.52 -5.34 -7.09
CA ASP A 106 2.53 -4.84 -8.04
C ASP A 106 3.23 -4.60 -9.38
N LEU A 107 2.57 -4.97 -10.47
CA LEU A 107 3.04 -4.89 -11.85
C LEU A 107 2.09 -4.01 -12.67
N MET A 108 2.60 -2.91 -13.20
CA MET A 108 1.92 -2.08 -14.18
C MET A 108 2.20 -2.57 -15.59
N THR A 109 1.18 -2.56 -16.42
CA THR A 109 1.24 -2.85 -17.86
C THR A 109 0.64 -1.67 -18.62
N LYS A 110 0.90 -1.54 -19.93
CA LYS A 110 0.01 -0.74 -20.78
C LYS A 110 -1.41 -1.32 -20.76
N MET A 111 -2.38 -0.49 -21.15
CA MET A 111 -3.79 -0.89 -21.21
C MET A 111 -4.07 -2.02 -22.22
N ASP A 112 -3.34 -2.04 -23.32
CA ASP A 112 -3.47 -2.94 -24.48
C ASP A 112 -2.51 -4.15 -24.44
N GLU A 113 -1.68 -4.26 -23.40
CA GLU A 113 -0.80 -5.40 -23.18
C GLU A 113 -1.60 -6.66 -22.77
N GLU A 114 -1.08 -7.84 -23.11
CA GLU A 114 -1.63 -9.10 -22.59
C GLU A 114 -1.50 -9.15 -21.07
N GLU A 115 -2.59 -9.52 -20.39
CA GLU A 115 -2.59 -9.60 -18.94
C GLU A 115 -1.58 -10.65 -18.42
N PRO A 116 -0.86 -10.35 -17.33
CA PRO A 116 0.04 -11.31 -16.73
C PRO A 116 -0.73 -12.55 -16.24
N LYS A 117 -0.22 -13.75 -16.57
CA LYS A 117 -0.86 -15.02 -16.21
C LYS A 117 -0.15 -15.70 -15.05
N ALA A 118 -0.92 -16.42 -14.25
CA ALA A 118 -0.38 -17.32 -13.24
C ALA A 118 0.54 -18.37 -13.88
N ARG A 119 1.60 -18.76 -13.16
CA ARG A 119 2.60 -19.76 -13.58
C ARG A 119 3.40 -19.40 -14.83
N THR A 120 3.28 -18.17 -15.32
CA THR A 120 4.10 -17.64 -16.42
C THR A 120 5.24 -16.80 -15.87
N ARG A 121 6.44 -16.97 -16.41
CA ARG A 121 7.61 -16.20 -15.98
C ARG A 121 7.56 -14.79 -16.57
N ILE A 122 7.53 -13.77 -15.72
CA ILE A 122 7.39 -12.36 -16.10
C ILE A 122 8.65 -11.58 -15.68
N LEU A 123 9.19 -10.77 -16.58
CA LEU A 123 10.26 -9.82 -16.24
C LEU A 123 9.65 -8.56 -15.60
N CYS A 124 9.87 -8.38 -14.30
CA CYS A 124 9.45 -7.20 -13.55
C CYS A 124 10.61 -6.21 -13.47
N ARG A 125 10.43 -5.00 -13.99
CA ARG A 125 11.44 -3.93 -13.97
C ARG A 125 11.02 -2.78 -13.07
N HIS A 126 11.97 -2.17 -12.38
CA HIS A 126 11.73 -0.86 -11.78
C HIS A 126 11.59 0.19 -12.88
N PRO A 127 10.60 1.09 -12.82
CA PRO A 127 10.31 2.06 -13.89
C PRO A 127 11.48 3.00 -14.22
N PHE A 128 12.33 3.31 -13.23
CA PHE A 128 13.40 4.31 -13.38
C PHE A 128 14.81 3.83 -13.01
N LEU A 129 14.95 2.62 -12.46
CA LEU A 129 16.24 2.13 -11.94
C LEU A 129 16.60 0.84 -12.65
N GLU A 130 17.34 0.94 -13.74
CA GLU A 130 17.56 -0.16 -14.69
C GLU A 130 18.16 -1.42 -14.05
N LYS A 131 19.03 -1.23 -13.05
CA LYS A 131 19.68 -2.32 -12.30
C LYS A 131 18.68 -3.10 -11.43
N LYS A 132 17.51 -2.53 -11.10
CA LYS A 132 16.48 -3.17 -10.28
C LYS A 132 15.48 -3.87 -11.18
N ARG A 133 15.74 -5.15 -11.46
CA ARG A 133 14.86 -6.01 -12.25
C ARG A 133 14.95 -7.45 -11.75
N ALA A 134 13.85 -8.19 -11.87
CA ALA A 134 13.78 -9.59 -11.46
C ALA A 134 12.76 -10.35 -12.30
N TYR A 135 13.00 -11.63 -12.50
CA TYR A 135 11.97 -12.53 -12.99
C TYR A 135 11.08 -12.98 -11.83
N VAL A 136 9.76 -12.93 -12.05
CA VAL A 136 8.74 -13.39 -11.11
C VAL A 136 7.87 -14.41 -11.81
N THR A 137 7.64 -15.56 -11.19
CA THR A 137 6.65 -16.55 -11.64
C THR A 137 5.55 -16.59 -10.59
N PRO A 138 4.45 -15.84 -10.75
CA PRO A 138 3.40 -15.77 -9.74
C PRO A 138 2.59 -17.07 -9.66
N SER A 139 2.13 -17.42 -8.47
CA SER A 139 1.15 -18.49 -8.26
C SER A 139 -0.26 -18.06 -8.69
N SER A 140 -0.59 -16.79 -8.47
CA SER A 140 -1.83 -16.14 -8.88
C SER A 140 -1.59 -14.65 -9.17
N VAL A 141 -2.48 -14.09 -9.97
CA VAL A 141 -2.45 -12.70 -10.41
C VAL A 141 -3.82 -12.09 -10.12
N HIS A 142 -3.83 -10.86 -9.60
CA HIS A 142 -5.07 -10.14 -9.28
C HIS A 142 -5.07 -8.76 -9.93
N ALA A 143 -6.06 -8.46 -10.76
CA ALA A 143 -6.27 -7.13 -11.31
C ALA A 143 -6.73 -6.16 -10.20
N MET A 144 -6.06 -5.00 -10.09
CA MET A 144 -6.28 -4.06 -8.98
C MET A 144 -7.25 -2.94 -9.33
N TYR A 145 -7.46 -2.66 -10.62
CA TYR A 145 -8.39 -1.64 -11.08
C TYR A 145 -9.77 -2.26 -11.33
N ASN A 146 -10.79 -1.62 -10.77
CA ASN A 146 -12.20 -1.97 -10.98
C ASN A 146 -12.92 -0.76 -11.57
N LEU A 147 -13.73 -0.97 -12.60
CA LEU A 147 -14.50 0.09 -13.25
C LEU A 147 -15.75 0.41 -12.42
N TYR A 148 -15.65 1.39 -11.51
CA TYR A 148 -16.80 1.78 -10.69
C TYR A 148 -17.76 2.76 -11.40
N TRP A 149 -17.25 3.56 -12.33
CA TRP A 149 -18.00 4.63 -12.97
C TRP A 149 -17.75 4.64 -14.48
N ALA A 150 -18.80 4.57 -15.28
CA ALA A 150 -18.72 4.75 -16.73
C ALA A 150 -20.07 5.26 -17.26
N ASP A 151 -20.02 6.12 -18.27
CA ASP A 151 -21.19 6.68 -18.96
C ASP A 151 -22.21 7.37 -18.03
N GLY A 152 -21.70 8.05 -17.00
CA GLY A 152 -22.52 8.81 -16.04
C GLY A 152 -23.17 7.96 -14.95
N GLU A 153 -22.92 6.66 -14.92
CA GLU A 153 -23.54 5.72 -13.99
C GLU A 153 -22.50 4.93 -13.18
N ILE A 154 -22.91 4.56 -11.97
CA ILE A 154 -22.16 3.61 -11.13
C ILE A 154 -22.39 2.21 -11.70
N ARG A 155 -21.31 1.51 -12.08
CA ARG A 155 -21.37 0.19 -12.71
C ARG A 155 -21.48 -0.97 -11.71
N HIS A 156 -21.11 -0.75 -10.45
CA HIS A 156 -21.14 -1.75 -9.38
C HIS A 156 -21.58 -1.14 -8.05
N PRO A 157 -22.29 -1.89 -7.20
CA PRO A 157 -22.57 -1.43 -5.84
C PRO A 157 -21.26 -1.10 -5.11
N LEU A 158 -21.24 0.00 -4.39
CA LEU A 158 -20.11 0.35 -3.54
C LEU A 158 -20.04 -0.61 -2.34
N PRO A 159 -18.84 -1.03 -1.92
CA PRO A 159 -18.70 -1.92 -0.77
C PRO A 159 -19.21 -1.22 0.50
N THR A 160 -19.80 -2.00 1.39
CA THR A 160 -20.12 -1.56 2.75
C THR A 160 -18.84 -1.29 3.54
N TRP A 161 -18.95 -0.55 4.65
CA TRP A 161 -17.78 -0.31 5.52
C TRP A 161 -17.24 -1.62 6.13
N GLU A 162 -18.09 -2.62 6.37
CA GLU A 162 -17.71 -3.94 6.89
C GLU A 162 -16.90 -4.73 5.87
N GLU A 163 -17.36 -4.74 4.61
CA GLU A 163 -16.63 -5.35 3.49
C GLU A 163 -15.30 -4.65 3.26
N ALA A 164 -15.28 -3.31 3.26
CA ALA A 164 -14.05 -2.53 3.12
C ALA A 164 -13.06 -2.82 4.27
N ARG A 165 -13.54 -2.92 5.51
CA ARG A 165 -12.72 -3.27 6.67
C ARG A 165 -12.15 -4.68 6.55
N LYS A 166 -12.98 -5.65 6.20
CA LYS A 166 -12.57 -7.04 6.00
C LYS A 166 -11.51 -7.15 4.90
N PHE A 167 -11.77 -6.51 3.75
CA PHE A 167 -10.82 -6.46 2.64
C PHE A 167 -9.49 -5.86 3.06
N ALA A 168 -9.47 -4.72 3.77
CA ALA A 168 -8.24 -4.11 4.25
C ALA A 168 -7.44 -5.04 5.18
N GLN A 169 -8.11 -5.75 6.09
CA GLN A 169 -7.47 -6.72 6.98
C GLN A 169 -6.87 -7.90 6.21
N GLU A 170 -7.61 -8.46 5.25
CA GLU A 170 -7.14 -9.55 4.39
C GLU A 170 -5.94 -9.12 3.54
N GLN A 171 -5.97 -7.90 2.97
CA GLN A 171 -4.85 -7.36 2.20
C GLN A 171 -3.60 -7.17 3.06
N ILE A 172 -3.71 -6.62 4.28
CA ILE A 172 -2.58 -6.51 5.21
C ILE A 172 -2.01 -7.90 5.56
N GLN A 173 -2.87 -8.89 5.79
CA GLN A 173 -2.46 -10.26 6.08
C GLN A 173 -1.76 -10.93 4.88
N SER A 174 -2.11 -10.55 3.66
CA SER A 174 -1.44 -11.05 2.44
C SER A 174 -0.03 -10.48 2.25
N LEU A 175 0.36 -9.42 2.97
CA LEU A 175 1.72 -8.89 2.88
C LEU A 175 2.70 -9.76 3.67
N ARG A 176 3.96 -9.77 3.21
CA ARG A 176 5.06 -10.36 3.96
C ARG A 176 5.37 -9.52 5.20
N LYS A 177 5.78 -10.18 6.29
CA LYS A 177 6.05 -9.55 7.59
C LYS A 177 7.10 -8.43 7.51
N ASP A 178 8.04 -8.51 6.57
CA ASP A 178 9.08 -7.50 6.41
C ASP A 178 8.57 -6.18 5.78
N HIS A 179 7.44 -6.20 5.07
CA HIS A 179 6.79 -4.98 4.57
C HIS A 179 5.98 -4.24 5.65
N ILE A 180 5.47 -4.96 6.65
CA ILE A 180 4.57 -4.43 7.68
C ILE A 180 5.23 -4.27 9.05
N ARG A 181 6.56 -4.45 9.14
CA ARG A 181 7.30 -4.21 10.39
C ARG A 181 7.43 -2.71 10.65
N ASN A 182 7.34 -2.33 11.92
CA ASN A 182 7.34 -0.91 12.31
C ASN A 182 8.70 -0.24 12.07
N LEU A 183 9.80 -0.98 12.24
CA LEU A 183 11.15 -0.44 12.09
C LEU A 183 11.76 -0.86 10.76
N ASN A 184 12.12 0.14 9.94
CA ASN A 184 12.78 -0.02 8.64
C ASN A 184 12.09 -1.06 7.74
N PRO A 185 10.78 -0.92 7.43
CA PRO A 185 10.08 -1.86 6.55
C PRO A 185 10.80 -1.99 5.20
N THR A 186 10.84 -3.21 4.66
CA THR A 186 11.33 -3.44 3.30
C THR A 186 10.40 -2.70 2.32
N PRO A 187 10.90 -1.84 1.42
CA PRO A 187 10.05 -1.20 0.42
C PRO A 187 9.31 -2.23 -0.43
N TYR A 188 8.00 -2.04 -0.59
CA TYR A 188 7.20 -2.87 -1.47
C TYR A 188 7.53 -2.57 -2.94
N LYS A 189 7.61 -3.61 -3.76
CA LYS A 189 8.03 -3.48 -5.16
C LYS A 189 6.84 -3.09 -6.02
N VAL A 190 6.95 -1.96 -6.70
CA VAL A 190 6.07 -1.56 -7.79
C VAL A 190 6.89 -1.58 -9.07
N SER A 191 6.51 -2.45 -10.00
CA SER A 191 7.25 -2.75 -11.22
C SER A 191 6.43 -2.43 -12.46
N VAL A 192 7.11 -2.36 -13.60
CA VAL A 192 6.51 -2.28 -14.94
C VAL A 192 6.93 -3.50 -15.75
N THR A 193 6.13 -3.86 -16.75
CA THR A 193 6.50 -4.84 -17.79
C THR A 193 7.65 -4.34 -18.65
N ASP A 194 8.28 -5.25 -19.39
CA ASP A 194 9.34 -4.89 -20.32
C ASP A 194 8.83 -4.01 -21.48
N GLU A 195 7.60 -4.24 -21.93
CA GLU A 195 6.95 -3.42 -22.96
C GLU A 195 6.67 -2.00 -22.45
N LEU A 196 6.03 -1.86 -21.28
CA LEU A 196 5.81 -0.54 -20.67
C LEU A 196 7.13 0.18 -20.35
N TYR A 197 8.16 -0.54 -19.88
CA TYR A 197 9.50 0.03 -19.65
C TYR A 197 10.11 0.60 -20.94
N SER A 198 10.08 -0.19 -22.01
CA SER A 198 10.66 0.22 -23.30
C SER A 198 9.89 1.40 -23.89
N PHE A 199 8.56 1.37 -23.80
CA PHE A 199 7.69 2.47 -24.19
C PHE A 199 7.99 3.77 -23.41
N MET A 200 8.18 3.68 -22.10
CA MET A 200 8.59 4.82 -21.27
C MET A 200 9.91 5.43 -21.74
N HIS A 201 10.91 4.59 -22.00
CA HIS A 201 12.24 5.06 -22.40
C HIS A 201 12.22 5.71 -23.78
N GLN A 202 11.49 5.12 -24.73
CA GLN A 202 11.29 5.68 -26.06
C GLN A 202 10.65 7.07 -25.98
N LEU A 203 9.52 7.19 -25.28
CA LEU A 203 8.82 8.46 -25.17
C LEU A 203 9.64 9.52 -24.42
N TRP A 204 10.48 9.09 -23.47
CA TRP A 204 11.40 10.00 -22.79
C TRP A 204 12.43 10.55 -23.77
N ILE A 205 13.13 9.72 -24.55
CA ILE A 205 14.11 10.15 -25.55
C ILE A 205 13.48 11.14 -26.55
N GLU A 206 12.28 10.83 -27.04
CA GLU A 206 11.54 11.70 -27.97
C GLU A 206 11.13 13.05 -27.37
N SER A 207 10.95 13.11 -26.04
CA SER A 207 10.49 14.32 -25.35
C SER A 207 11.63 15.19 -24.81
N VAL A 208 12.86 14.68 -24.75
CA VAL A 208 14.03 15.43 -24.24
C VAL A 208 14.49 16.42 -25.30
N PRO A 209 14.65 17.72 -24.98
CA PRO A 209 15.21 18.69 -25.91
C PRO A 209 16.59 18.27 -26.39
N ILE A 210 16.82 18.34 -27.69
CA ILE A 210 18.16 18.16 -28.27
C ILE A 210 18.92 19.47 -28.06
N GLY A 211 20.05 19.40 -27.37
CA GLY A 211 20.96 20.55 -27.25
C GLY A 211 21.80 20.69 -28.51
N GLU A 212 21.93 21.91 -29.01
CA GLU A 212 22.92 22.25 -30.04
C GLU A 212 24.18 22.80 -29.35
N LEU A 213 25.34 22.28 -29.74
CA LEU A 213 26.64 22.80 -29.31
C LEU A 213 27.18 23.68 -30.45
N SER A 214 27.24 24.99 -30.22
CA SER A 214 27.89 25.99 -31.10
C SER A 214 29.26 26.37 -30.59
#